data_AF-A0A0K8T149-F1
#
_entry.id   AF-A0A0K8T149-F1
#
_cell.length_a   1.000
_cell.length_b   1.000
_cell.length_c   1.000
_cell.angle_alpha   90.00
_cell.angle_beta   90.00
_cell.angle_gamma   90.00
#
_symmetry.space_group_name_H-M   'P 1'
#
loop_
_entity.id
_entity.type
_entity.pdbx_description
1 polymer ?
#
loop_
_entity_poly.entity_id
_entity_poly.type
_entity_poly.pdbx_seq_one_letter_code
_entity_poly.pdbx_strand_id
1 'polypeptide(L)'
;IHVTQLDHSFAALTLPITVMTLDLYKNVSRAMLPTPTKTHYLFNLRDISKIFQGLLRSHTGMKDREMILKLWVHECFRVFYDRMNDDVDRRWFTDAVDVKLNESFHTSISELIEPGQLGLFCDFMNSMELYECVDDVKVLKTYIAQEMDDYNQVPGNLKLDLVLFTEAIVTVCHIARIISQPRGHALIIAIGGSGRQWNVRVAAWLSGYTTSKIDISKNYRMMEFREDLKRLYFTTGVKEISTVFLMTDSQIADEGFLELINSIMSTGEVTKLYRAEEFEEIKKSLWDAARKDPKVGTSHEALYNFFTERVRENLHIVLCMSPVGDIFRARLRQYPALVSCTTINWLTDWTQEALLEVALKFLADVDMLQTSQGRPDLSEEEQEIKQEMTVMAVAKIFSTIHVSVQAYSLLLLKELKRNNYVTPSNYLEMVQRYKKMLATKRIELASAANKLRGGLDRIDDTKDKVSGLTADLEEKNK
;
A
#
# COMPACT_ATOMS: atom_id res chain seq x y z
N ILE A 1 25.98 -5.24 23.51
CA ILE A 1 25.43 -6.61 23.34
C ILE A 1 25.16 -6.87 21.86
N HIS A 2 24.32 -6.10 21.16
CA HIS A 2 24.11 -6.29 19.71
C HIS A 2 25.39 -6.07 18.90
N VAL A 3 26.03 -4.91 19.07
CA VAL A 3 27.27 -4.52 18.38
C VAL A 3 28.45 -5.46 18.70
N THR A 4 28.45 -6.08 19.88
CA THR A 4 29.53 -6.99 20.31
C THR A 4 29.42 -8.38 19.66
N GLN A 5 28.29 -8.70 19.02
CA GLN A 5 28.10 -9.91 18.22
C GLN A 5 28.42 -9.69 16.73
N LEU A 6 28.58 -8.43 16.31
CA LEU A 6 28.94 -8.02 14.97
C LEU A 6 30.46 -7.75 14.91
N ASP A 7 31.03 -7.78 13.70
CA ASP A 7 32.48 -7.66 13.47
C ASP A 7 33.06 -6.36 14.08
N HIS A 8 34.36 -6.36 14.42
CA HIS A 8 35.04 -5.22 15.03
C HIS A 8 34.98 -3.94 14.17
N SER A 9 34.84 -4.09 12.86
CA SER A 9 34.58 -2.99 11.90
C SER A 9 33.24 -2.27 12.18
N PHE A 10 32.20 -2.99 12.64
CA PHE A 10 30.89 -2.43 12.97
C PHE A 10 30.93 -1.55 14.22
N ALA A 11 31.73 -1.94 15.22
CA ALA A 11 31.88 -1.18 16.46
C ALA A 11 32.43 0.24 16.20
N ALA A 12 33.32 0.39 15.22
CA ALA A 12 33.88 1.68 14.83
C ALA A 12 32.85 2.61 14.15
N LEU A 13 31.83 2.06 13.49
CA LEU A 13 30.77 2.82 12.81
C LEU A 13 29.67 3.32 13.75
N THR A 14 29.53 2.69 14.92
CA THR A 14 28.40 2.92 15.83
C THR A 14 28.35 4.36 16.35
N LEU A 15 29.49 4.92 16.78
CA LEU A 15 29.55 6.28 17.31
C LEU A 15 29.29 7.35 16.22
N PRO A 16 29.95 7.31 15.04
CA PRO A 16 29.63 8.21 13.94
C PRO A 16 28.15 8.17 13.52
N ILE A 17 27.57 6.97 13.34
CA ILE A 17 26.14 6.80 12.99
C ILE A 17 25.24 7.42 14.05
N THR A 18 25.59 7.26 15.33
CA THR A 18 24.82 7.83 16.43
C THR A 18 24.83 9.35 16.41
N VAL A 19 26.01 9.96 16.28
CA VAL A 19 26.15 11.42 16.19
C VAL A 19 25.40 11.96 14.96
N MET A 20 25.57 11.30 13.82
CA MET A 20 24.91 11.65 12.57
C MET A 20 23.38 11.60 12.70
N THR A 21 22.83 10.55 13.32
CA THR A 21 21.38 10.41 13.57
C THR A 21 20.86 11.51 14.50
N LEU A 22 21.59 11.84 15.56
CA LEU A 22 21.22 12.89 16.50
C LEU A 22 21.21 14.28 15.83
N ASP A 23 22.20 14.57 14.99
CA ASP A 23 22.28 15.85 14.30
C ASP A 23 21.25 15.96 13.18
N LEU A 24 21.00 14.87 12.44
CA LEU A 24 19.89 14.81 11.48
C LEU A 24 18.55 15.06 12.17
N TYR A 25 18.29 14.40 13.30
CA TYR A 25 17.06 14.62 14.08
C TYR A 25 16.91 16.08 14.53
N LYS A 26 17.98 16.71 15.04
CA LYS A 26 17.94 18.13 15.44
C LYS A 26 17.65 19.03 14.23
N ASN A 27 18.22 18.73 13.07
CA ASN A 27 18.01 19.50 11.85
C ASN A 27 16.55 19.37 11.37
N VAL A 28 16.02 18.14 11.29
CA VAL A 28 14.61 17.87 10.94
C VAL A 28 13.67 18.57 11.91
N SER A 29 13.89 18.41 13.21
CA SER A 29 13.03 18.99 14.25
C SER A 29 13.00 20.52 14.23
N ARG A 30 14.07 21.17 13.76
CA ARG A 30 14.14 22.64 13.62
C ARG A 30 13.53 23.14 12.31
N ALA A 31 13.75 22.42 11.22
CA ALA A 31 13.32 22.84 9.88
C ALA A 31 11.84 22.50 9.62
N MET A 32 11.39 21.32 10.06
CA MET A 32 10.09 20.75 9.74
C MET A 32 9.11 20.91 10.91
N LEU A 33 8.64 22.15 11.11
CA LEU A 33 7.70 22.47 12.19
C LEU A 33 6.24 22.12 11.84
N PRO A 34 5.42 21.74 12.83
CA PRO A 34 4.01 21.45 12.61
C PRO A 34 3.26 22.73 12.23
N THR A 35 2.54 22.68 11.10
CA THR A 35 1.65 23.75 10.63
C THR A 35 0.20 23.23 10.55
N PRO A 36 -0.82 24.09 10.39
CA PRO A 36 -2.19 23.62 10.20
C PRO A 36 -2.37 22.66 9.02
N THR A 37 -1.56 22.81 7.96
CA THR A 37 -1.54 21.88 6.81
C THR A 37 -0.69 20.63 7.10
N LYS A 38 0.36 20.74 7.91
CA LYS A 38 1.33 19.67 8.26
C LYS A 38 1.29 19.32 9.75
N THR A 39 0.10 19.05 10.29
CA THR A 39 -0.10 18.78 11.73
C THR A 39 0.61 17.51 12.23
N HIS A 40 0.96 16.61 11.32
CA HIS A 40 1.64 15.35 11.60
C HIS A 40 3.16 15.50 11.70
N TYR A 41 3.74 16.68 11.44
CA TYR A 41 5.18 16.96 11.55
C TYR A 41 5.59 17.16 13.02
N LEU A 42 5.31 16.16 13.84
CA LEU A 42 5.70 16.11 15.26
C LEU A 42 6.78 15.06 15.41
N PHE A 43 8.02 15.52 15.58
CA PHE A 43 9.18 14.65 15.78
C PHE A 43 9.52 14.56 17.26
N ASN A 44 9.79 13.34 17.75
CA ASN A 44 10.13 13.08 19.14
C ASN A 44 11.21 12.01 19.27
N LEU A 45 11.71 11.78 20.49
CA LEU A 45 12.80 10.82 20.73
C LEU A 45 12.44 9.36 20.37
N ARG A 46 11.15 9.01 20.26
CA ARG A 46 10.73 7.70 19.76
C ARG A 46 11.12 7.50 18.30
N ASP A 47 11.17 8.57 17.51
CA ASP A 47 11.60 8.49 16.11
C ASP A 47 13.06 8.01 16.02
N ILE A 48 13.93 8.54 16.89
CA ILE A 48 15.32 8.06 17.01
C ILE A 48 15.34 6.60 17.43
N SER A 49 14.52 6.22 18.42
CA SER A 49 14.43 4.82 18.86
C SER A 49 14.00 3.89 17.73
N LYS A 50 13.10 4.29 16.83
CA LYS A 50 12.66 3.50 15.68
C LYS A 50 13.76 3.29 14.64
N ILE A 51 14.62 4.30 14.42
CA ILE A 51 15.78 4.17 13.53
C ILE A 51 16.72 3.11 14.10
N PHE A 52 17.09 3.22 15.38
CA PHE A 52 17.96 2.24 16.02
C PHE A 52 17.31 0.86 16.11
N GLN A 53 16.00 0.77 16.35
CA GLN A 53 15.27 -0.50 16.31
C GLN A 53 15.38 -1.19 14.94
N GLY A 54 15.37 -0.42 13.85
CA GLY A 54 15.65 -0.93 12.51
C GLY A 54 17.11 -1.34 12.31
N LEU A 55 18.07 -0.51 12.75
CA LEU A 55 19.50 -0.84 12.69
C LEU A 55 19.85 -2.11 13.47
N LEU A 56 19.16 -2.37 14.58
CA LEU A 56 19.33 -3.58 15.41
C LEU A 56 18.79 -4.85 14.74
N ARG A 57 18.15 -4.75 13.57
CA ARG A 57 17.79 -5.91 12.74
C ARG A 57 18.94 -6.38 11.85
N SER A 58 20.08 -5.65 11.87
CA SER A 58 21.31 -6.10 11.22
C SER A 58 21.77 -7.45 11.77
N HIS A 59 22.29 -8.29 10.87
CA HIS A 59 22.77 -9.64 11.17
C HIS A 59 24.23 -9.81 10.75
N THR A 60 24.86 -10.92 11.18
CA THR A 60 26.29 -11.22 10.97
C THR A 60 26.69 -11.39 9.49
N GLY A 61 25.72 -11.52 8.59
CA GLY A 61 25.93 -11.52 7.14
C GLY A 61 26.29 -10.14 6.58
N MET A 62 25.91 -9.06 7.27
CA MET A 62 26.20 -7.68 6.87
C MET A 62 27.60 -7.26 7.32
N LYS A 63 28.62 -7.65 6.55
CA LYS A 63 30.03 -7.37 6.87
C LYS A 63 30.53 -6.04 6.29
N ASP A 64 29.88 -5.56 5.24
CA ASP A 64 30.34 -4.39 4.49
C ASP A 64 29.87 -3.09 5.13
N ARG A 65 30.80 -2.14 5.27
CA ARG A 65 30.50 -0.77 5.73
C ARG A 65 29.35 -0.15 4.94
N GLU A 66 29.37 -0.31 3.62
CA GLU A 66 28.37 0.25 2.72
C GLU A 66 26.97 -0.31 2.99
N MET A 67 26.84 -1.61 3.27
CA MET A 67 25.53 -2.22 3.60
C MET A 67 24.93 -1.62 4.87
N ILE A 68 25.76 -1.33 5.87
CA ILE A 68 25.32 -0.71 7.13
C ILE A 68 24.90 0.75 6.90
N LEU A 69 25.63 1.47 6.06
CA LEU A 69 25.26 2.83 5.67
C LEU A 69 23.97 2.85 4.84
N LYS A 70 23.80 1.91 3.90
CA LYS A 70 22.53 1.71 3.16
C LYS A 70 21.38 1.45 4.12
N LEU A 71 21.57 0.57 5.10
CA LEU A 71 20.57 0.27 6.13
C LEU A 71 20.23 1.53 6.95
N TRP A 72 21.24 2.31 7.36
CA TRP A 72 21.00 3.57 8.07
C TRP A 72 20.21 4.57 7.23
N VAL A 73 20.57 4.76 5.95
CA VAL A 73 19.82 5.59 5.02
C VAL A 73 18.38 5.11 4.92
N HIS A 74 18.17 3.81 4.70
CA HIS A 74 16.85 3.20 4.61
C HIS A 74 16.00 3.54 5.86
N GLU A 75 16.53 3.30 7.05
CA GLU A 75 15.84 3.54 8.32
C GLU A 75 15.53 5.01 8.56
N CYS A 76 16.43 5.93 8.18
CA CYS A 76 16.17 7.37 8.22
C CYS A 76 15.02 7.77 7.29
N PHE A 77 14.96 7.21 6.07
CA PHE A 77 13.87 7.47 5.14
C PHE A 77 12.54 6.91 5.66
N ARG A 78 12.51 5.68 6.18
CA ARG A 78 11.27 5.07 6.72
C ARG A 78 10.68 5.86 7.89
N VAL A 79 11.51 6.50 8.71
CA VAL A 79 11.03 7.21 9.91
C VAL A 79 10.67 8.67 9.63
N PHE A 80 11.47 9.36 8.80
CA PHE A 80 11.30 10.79 8.53
C PHE A 80 10.72 11.08 7.14
N TYR A 81 11.30 10.53 6.08
CA TYR A 81 10.89 10.82 4.69
C TYR A 81 9.44 10.41 4.43
N ASP A 82 9.03 9.22 4.91
CA ASP A 82 7.66 8.71 4.73
C ASP A 82 6.58 9.55 5.41
N ARG A 83 6.97 10.37 6.39
CA ARG A 83 6.06 11.32 7.05
C ARG A 83 5.79 12.54 6.18
N MET A 84 6.63 12.83 5.20
CA MET A 84 6.59 14.07 4.42
C MET A 84 5.55 14.01 3.31
N ASN A 85 4.74 15.05 3.21
CA ASN A 85 3.60 15.10 2.29
C ASN A 85 3.92 15.80 0.95
N ASP A 86 4.97 16.61 0.89
CA ASP A 86 5.32 17.42 -0.29
C ASP A 86 6.73 17.07 -0.82
N ASP A 87 6.91 17.17 -2.15
CA ASP A 87 8.20 16.88 -2.81
C ASP A 87 9.33 17.84 -2.40
N VAL A 88 8.98 19.07 -2.03
CA VAL A 88 9.98 20.07 -1.57
C VAL A 88 10.63 19.61 -0.27
N ASP A 89 9.82 19.15 0.69
CA ASP A 89 10.32 18.66 1.98
C ASP A 89 11.12 17.37 1.80
N ARG A 90 10.64 16.48 0.91
CA ARG A 90 11.30 15.22 0.56
C ARG A 90 12.69 15.45 -0.03
N ARG A 91 12.82 16.39 -0.98
CA ARG A 91 14.12 16.75 -1.55
C ARG A 91 15.04 17.35 -0.50
N TRP A 92 14.55 18.29 0.31
CA TRP A 92 15.33 18.87 1.40
C TRP A 92 15.86 17.78 2.35
N PHE A 93 15.05 16.77 2.65
CA PHE A 93 15.48 15.68 3.53
C PHE A 93 16.54 14.80 2.87
N THR A 94 16.36 14.44 1.60
CA THR A 94 17.38 13.71 0.83
C THR A 94 18.72 14.45 0.86
N ASP A 95 18.71 15.75 0.56
CA ASP A 95 19.91 16.59 0.59
C ASP A 95 20.54 16.64 2.00
N ALA A 96 19.71 16.72 3.05
CA ALA A 96 20.19 16.74 4.43
C ALA A 96 20.87 15.42 4.85
N VAL A 97 20.38 14.27 4.36
CA VAL A 97 21.02 12.97 4.58
C VAL A 97 22.33 12.88 3.81
N ASP A 98 22.37 13.34 2.55
CA ASP A 98 23.59 13.38 1.74
C ASP A 98 24.71 14.21 2.36
N VAL A 99 24.38 15.41 2.88
CA VAL A 99 25.35 16.25 3.61
C VAL A 99 25.95 15.49 4.79
N LYS A 100 25.12 14.77 5.54
CA LYS A 100 25.55 14.04 6.74
C LYS A 100 26.44 12.84 6.41
N LEU A 101 26.12 12.12 5.33
CA LEU A 101 26.96 11.04 4.80
C LEU A 101 28.32 11.55 4.32
N ASN A 102 28.34 12.67 3.60
CA ASN A 102 29.57 13.24 3.06
C ASN A 102 30.50 13.76 4.18
N GLU A 103 29.94 14.45 5.18
CA GLU A 103 30.69 14.93 6.34
C GLU A 103 31.34 13.80 7.17
N SER A 104 30.63 12.67 7.34
CA SER A 104 31.06 11.59 8.25
C SER A 104 31.85 10.49 7.56
N PHE A 105 31.55 10.20 6.29
CA PHE A 105 32.04 9.02 5.57
C PHE A 105 32.54 9.31 4.15
N HIS A 106 32.49 10.56 3.70
CA HIS A 106 32.88 10.97 2.34
C HIS A 106 32.17 10.15 1.25
N THR A 107 30.88 9.88 1.45
CA THR A 107 30.03 9.17 0.50
C THR A 107 28.69 9.88 0.33
N SER A 108 27.90 9.44 -0.65
CA SER A 108 26.57 9.96 -0.96
C SER A 108 25.56 8.83 -1.13
N ILE A 109 24.27 9.16 -1.07
CA ILE A 109 23.17 8.22 -1.36
C ILE A 109 23.33 7.64 -2.76
N SER A 110 23.73 8.43 -3.75
CA SER A 110 23.90 7.96 -5.14
C SER A 110 25.09 7.01 -5.34
N GLU A 111 26.08 7.04 -4.44
CA GLU A 111 27.18 6.05 -4.44
C GLU A 111 26.75 4.77 -3.74
N LEU A 112 25.91 4.88 -2.71
CA LEU A 112 25.42 3.74 -1.95
C LEU A 112 24.27 3.00 -2.67
N ILE A 113 23.42 3.70 -3.40
CA ILE A 113 22.25 3.13 -4.08
C ILE A 113 22.39 3.49 -5.56
N GLU A 114 22.61 2.48 -6.39
CA GLU A 114 22.80 2.72 -7.82
C GLU A 114 21.50 3.24 -8.47
N PRO A 115 21.60 4.07 -9.53
CA PRO A 115 20.43 4.53 -10.26
C PRO A 115 19.57 3.36 -10.76
N GLY A 116 18.33 3.29 -10.28
CA GLY A 116 17.38 2.22 -10.61
C GLY A 116 17.24 1.14 -9.53
N GLN A 117 18.08 1.15 -8.50
CA GLN A 117 17.88 0.35 -7.29
C GLN A 117 16.94 1.08 -6.32
N LEU A 118 16.11 0.33 -5.58
CA LEU A 118 15.24 0.93 -4.56
C LEU A 118 15.92 1.05 -3.19
N GLY A 119 16.97 0.26 -2.93
CA GLY A 119 17.62 0.20 -1.60
C GLY A 119 16.63 -0.16 -0.48
N LEU A 120 15.71 -1.09 -0.75
CA LEU A 120 14.69 -1.52 0.21
C LEU A 120 15.21 -2.68 1.04
N PHE A 121 14.90 -2.68 2.33
CA PHE A 121 15.19 -3.81 3.20
C PHE A 121 13.90 -4.58 3.49
N CYS A 122 13.96 -5.90 3.31
CA CYS A 122 12.84 -6.82 3.53
C CYS A 122 13.32 -8.07 4.28
N ASP A 123 12.44 -8.70 5.03
CA ASP A 123 12.68 -9.94 5.78
C ASP A 123 11.99 -11.16 5.17
N PHE A 124 10.87 -10.96 4.47
CA PHE A 124 10.00 -12.04 3.98
C PHE A 124 10.49 -12.81 2.75
N MET A 125 11.60 -12.42 2.10
CA MET A 125 12.06 -13.10 0.86
C MET A 125 12.98 -14.29 1.10
N ASN A 126 13.59 -14.39 2.29
CA ASN A 126 14.53 -15.46 2.60
C ASN A 126 13.94 -16.41 3.64
N SER A 127 14.36 -17.67 3.60
CA SER A 127 13.84 -18.72 4.49
C SER A 127 14.25 -18.53 5.96
N MET A 128 15.18 -17.62 6.24
CA MET A 128 15.70 -17.32 7.57
C MET A 128 15.13 -16.04 8.16
N GLU A 129 14.20 -15.38 7.47
CA GLU A 129 13.58 -14.10 7.84
C GLU A 129 14.59 -12.98 8.20
N LEU A 130 15.75 -13.01 7.54
CA LEU A 130 16.82 -12.03 7.71
C LEU A 130 16.46 -10.73 6.99
N TYR A 131 16.68 -9.61 7.67
CA TYR A 131 16.39 -8.30 7.11
C TYR A 131 17.49 -7.86 6.14
N GLU A 132 17.29 -8.06 4.84
CA GLU A 132 18.31 -7.88 3.80
C GLU A 132 17.88 -6.88 2.73
N CYS A 133 18.88 -6.28 2.05
CA CYS A 133 18.64 -5.33 0.97
C CYS A 133 18.20 -6.07 -0.31
N VAL A 134 17.10 -5.59 -0.91
CA VAL A 134 16.56 -6.08 -2.18
C VAL A 134 16.65 -4.93 -3.19
N ASP A 135 17.58 -5.09 -4.13
CA ASP A 135 17.86 -4.06 -5.13
C ASP A 135 17.01 -4.21 -6.40
N ASP A 136 16.64 -5.44 -6.79
CA ASP A 136 15.88 -5.71 -8.02
C ASP A 136 14.36 -5.74 -7.80
N VAL A 137 13.69 -4.71 -8.32
CA VAL A 137 12.23 -4.56 -8.29
C VAL A 137 11.51 -5.70 -9.02
N LYS A 138 12.10 -6.28 -10.07
CA LYS A 138 11.46 -7.34 -10.87
C LYS A 138 11.38 -8.65 -10.10
N VAL A 139 12.45 -8.99 -9.38
CA VAL A 139 12.47 -10.17 -8.51
C VAL A 139 11.42 -10.01 -7.42
N LEU A 140 11.38 -8.84 -6.79
CA LEU A 140 10.39 -8.51 -5.76
C LEU A 140 8.95 -8.54 -6.28
N LYS A 141 8.71 -7.99 -7.48
CA LYS A 141 7.39 -8.02 -8.15
C LYS A 141 6.93 -9.44 -8.42
N THR A 142 7.84 -10.30 -8.88
CA THR A 142 7.53 -11.71 -9.19
C THR A 142 7.18 -12.48 -7.93
N TYR A 143 7.96 -12.30 -6.87
CA TYR A 143 7.71 -12.94 -5.57
C TYR A 143 6.37 -12.52 -4.96
N ILE A 144 6.10 -11.20 -4.89
CA ILE A 144 4.83 -10.70 -4.33
C ILE A 144 3.64 -11.17 -5.18
N ALA A 145 3.80 -11.28 -6.50
CA ALA A 145 2.75 -11.81 -7.37
C ALA A 145 2.43 -13.29 -7.05
N GLN A 146 3.44 -14.12 -6.84
CA GLN A 146 3.28 -15.53 -6.45
C GLN A 146 2.58 -15.64 -5.09
N GLU A 147 3.01 -14.87 -4.10
CA GLU A 147 2.40 -14.84 -2.77
C GLU A 147 0.94 -14.36 -2.80
N MET A 148 0.62 -13.41 -3.68
CA MET A 148 -0.77 -12.99 -3.90
C MET A 148 -1.63 -14.10 -4.50
N ASP A 149 -1.08 -14.89 -5.42
CA ASP A 149 -1.78 -16.03 -6.02
C ASP A 149 -2.01 -17.14 -4.99
N ASP A 150 -1.05 -17.39 -4.10
CA ASP A 150 -1.19 -18.35 -3.00
C ASP A 150 -2.23 -17.89 -1.97
N TYR A 151 -2.20 -16.61 -1.59
CA TYR A 151 -3.24 -16.02 -0.74
C TYR A 151 -4.65 -16.20 -1.35
N ASN A 152 -4.76 -16.07 -2.67
CA ASN A 152 -6.03 -16.20 -3.40
C ASN A 152 -6.53 -17.64 -3.50
N GLN A 153 -5.67 -18.64 -3.35
CA GLN A 153 -6.03 -20.05 -3.33
C GLN A 153 -6.63 -20.48 -1.97
N VAL A 154 -6.30 -19.78 -0.89
CA VAL A 154 -6.80 -20.10 0.45
C VAL A 154 -8.31 -19.79 0.57
N PRO A 155 -9.15 -20.78 0.90
CA PRO A 155 -10.59 -20.58 0.99
C PRO A 155 -10.94 -19.67 2.18
N GLY A 156 -11.85 -18.72 1.96
CA GLY A 156 -12.28 -17.73 2.96
C GLY A 156 -11.54 -16.40 2.88
N ASN A 157 -10.43 -16.33 2.15
CA ASN A 157 -9.75 -15.07 1.87
C ASN A 157 -10.50 -14.23 0.84
N LEU A 158 -10.53 -12.89 1.05
CA LEU A 158 -11.05 -11.98 0.04
C LEU A 158 -10.02 -11.83 -1.09
N LYS A 159 -10.33 -12.32 -2.29
CA LYS A 159 -9.46 -12.29 -3.47
C LYS A 159 -8.77 -10.93 -3.65
N LEU A 160 -7.44 -10.95 -3.65
CA LEU A 160 -6.56 -9.84 -3.98
C LEU A 160 -6.47 -9.72 -5.51
N ASP A 161 -6.92 -8.60 -6.05
CA ASP A 161 -6.71 -8.23 -7.47
C ASP A 161 -6.04 -6.86 -7.54
N LEU A 162 -4.82 -6.79 -7.00
CA LEU A 162 -4.01 -5.57 -7.00
C LEU A 162 -3.14 -5.54 -8.26
N VAL A 163 -2.96 -4.35 -8.83
CA VAL A 163 -1.93 -4.13 -9.85
C VAL A 163 -0.62 -3.78 -9.14
N LEU A 164 0.41 -4.60 -9.33
CA LEU A 164 1.73 -4.40 -8.74
C LEU A 164 2.58 -3.50 -9.64
N PHE A 165 2.49 -2.19 -9.42
CA PHE A 165 3.45 -1.20 -9.92
C PHE A 165 4.48 -0.86 -8.83
N THR A 166 5.59 -0.22 -9.22
CA THR A 166 6.75 0.03 -8.34
C THR A 166 6.37 0.64 -6.99
N GLU A 167 5.57 1.70 -6.98
CA GLU A 167 5.18 2.39 -5.75
C GLU A 167 4.27 1.55 -4.86
N ALA A 168 3.45 0.67 -5.43
CA ALA A 168 2.65 -0.28 -4.65
C ALA A 168 3.55 -1.32 -3.96
N ILE A 169 4.54 -1.86 -4.67
CA ILE A 169 5.52 -2.80 -4.13
C ILE A 169 6.32 -2.16 -2.99
N VAL A 170 6.83 -0.95 -3.22
CA VAL A 170 7.53 -0.12 -2.23
C VAL A 170 6.65 0.07 -0.99
N THR A 171 5.37 0.43 -1.18
CA THR A 171 4.42 0.60 -0.08
C THR A 171 4.20 -0.67 0.73
N VAL A 172 4.06 -1.82 0.07
CA VAL A 172 3.91 -3.13 0.73
C VAL A 172 5.13 -3.41 1.59
N CYS A 173 6.34 -3.18 1.08
CA CYS A 173 7.58 -3.36 1.83
C CYS A 173 7.67 -2.45 3.06
N HIS A 174 7.25 -1.18 2.93
CA HIS A 174 7.23 -0.26 4.07
C HIS A 174 6.26 -0.73 5.15
N ILE A 175 5.07 -1.20 4.77
CA ILE A 175 4.10 -1.71 5.73
C ILE A 175 4.63 -2.98 6.40
N ALA A 176 5.19 -3.92 5.64
CA ALA A 176 5.81 -5.14 6.14
C ALA A 176 6.91 -4.81 7.16
N ARG A 177 7.81 -3.87 6.83
CA ARG A 177 8.85 -3.38 7.74
C ARG A 177 8.29 -2.74 9.02
N ILE A 178 7.15 -2.07 8.96
CA ILE A 178 6.53 -1.47 10.16
C ILE A 178 5.93 -2.56 11.05
N ILE A 179 5.17 -3.50 10.48
CA ILE A 179 4.49 -4.55 11.27
C ILE A 179 5.49 -5.61 11.78
N SER A 180 6.60 -5.85 11.08
CA SER A 180 7.63 -6.78 11.54
C SER A 180 8.40 -6.26 12.77
N GLN A 181 8.30 -4.96 13.09
CA GLN A 181 8.89 -4.40 14.29
C GLN A 181 8.01 -4.66 15.51
N PRO A 182 8.60 -5.00 16.67
CA PRO A 182 7.82 -5.16 17.89
C PRO A 182 7.15 -3.84 18.25
N ARG A 183 5.85 -3.91 18.58
CA ARG A 183 4.98 -2.75 18.82
C ARG A 183 4.88 -1.79 17.63
N GLY A 184 5.07 -2.32 16.43
CA GLY A 184 4.94 -1.59 15.18
C GLY A 184 3.48 -1.32 14.82
N HIS A 185 3.03 -0.09 15.01
CA HIS A 185 1.74 0.39 14.50
C HIS A 185 1.98 1.32 13.30
N ALA A 186 1.07 1.30 12.32
CA ALA A 186 1.16 2.13 11.12
C ALA A 186 -0.02 3.09 10.99
N LEU A 187 0.24 4.31 10.55
CA LEU A 187 -0.77 5.25 10.08
C LEU A 187 -0.52 5.52 8.60
N ILE A 188 -1.37 4.95 7.75
CA ILE A 188 -1.29 5.10 6.30
C ILE A 188 -2.19 6.25 5.90
N ILE A 189 -1.59 7.29 5.32
CA ILE A 189 -2.31 8.48 4.87
C ILE A 189 -2.31 8.48 3.36
N ALA A 190 -3.51 8.43 2.78
CA ALA A 190 -3.69 8.42 1.33
C ALA A 190 -5.13 8.78 0.96
N ILE A 191 -5.30 9.36 -0.23
CA ILE A 191 -6.64 9.58 -0.80
C ILE A 191 -7.32 8.22 -1.03
N GLY A 192 -8.66 8.19 -0.90
CA GLY A 192 -9.46 6.99 -1.15
C GLY A 192 -9.19 6.41 -2.54
N GLY A 193 -9.16 5.07 -2.65
CA GLY A 193 -8.91 4.38 -3.92
C GLY A 193 -7.44 4.04 -4.20
N SER A 194 -6.50 4.55 -3.40
CA SER A 194 -5.04 4.30 -3.52
C SER A 194 -4.56 2.86 -3.30
N GLY A 195 -5.47 1.91 -3.03
CA GLY A 195 -5.09 0.53 -2.72
C GLY A 195 -4.61 0.31 -1.27
N ARG A 196 -4.69 1.33 -0.40
CA ARG A 196 -4.18 1.28 0.99
C ARG A 196 -4.60 0.05 1.81
N GLN A 197 -5.87 -0.38 1.73
CA GLN A 197 -6.34 -1.58 2.45
C GLN A 197 -5.72 -2.87 1.91
N TRP A 198 -5.55 -2.94 0.58
CA TRP A 198 -5.00 -4.12 -0.09
C TRP A 198 -3.51 -4.26 0.21
N ASN A 199 -2.75 -3.16 0.13
CA ASN A 199 -1.32 -3.16 0.46
C ASN A 199 -1.05 -3.69 1.88
N VAL A 200 -1.90 -3.35 2.85
CA VAL A 200 -1.79 -3.86 4.23
C VAL A 200 -2.03 -5.35 4.30
N ARG A 201 -3.00 -5.87 3.54
CA ARG A 201 -3.29 -7.31 3.53
C ARG A 201 -2.17 -8.12 2.90
N VAL A 202 -1.62 -7.63 1.80
CA VAL A 202 -0.45 -8.26 1.17
C VAL A 202 0.73 -8.23 2.14
N ALA A 203 1.04 -7.08 2.74
CA ALA A 203 2.13 -6.97 3.70
C ALA A 203 1.95 -7.91 4.91
N ALA A 204 0.75 -8.00 5.46
CA ALA A 204 0.46 -8.93 6.56
C ALA A 204 0.63 -10.39 6.15
N TRP A 205 0.19 -10.77 4.95
CA TRP A 205 0.39 -12.11 4.41
C TRP A 205 1.87 -12.45 4.25
N LEU A 206 2.66 -11.54 3.67
CA LEU A 206 4.10 -11.70 3.50
C LEU A 206 4.83 -11.89 4.83
N SER A 207 4.38 -11.23 5.90
CA SER A 207 4.93 -11.40 7.25
C SER A 207 4.33 -12.57 8.03
N GLY A 208 3.44 -13.39 7.42
CA GLY A 208 2.79 -14.52 8.09
C GLY A 208 1.75 -14.11 9.16
N TYR A 209 1.27 -12.87 9.12
CA TYR A 209 0.33 -12.33 10.10
C TYR A 209 -1.12 -12.44 9.65
N THR A 210 -2.01 -12.69 10.61
CA THR A 210 -3.45 -12.72 10.33
C THR A 210 -4.02 -11.30 10.25
N THR A 211 -4.91 -11.03 9.28
CA THR A 211 -5.56 -9.72 9.17
C THR A 211 -6.95 -9.74 9.80
N SER A 212 -7.22 -8.83 10.71
CA SER A 212 -8.55 -8.61 11.29
C SER A 212 -9.12 -7.26 10.86
N LYS A 213 -10.38 -7.25 10.44
CA LYS A 213 -11.12 -6.05 10.01
C LYS A 213 -12.51 -6.09 10.65
N ILE A 214 -13.02 -4.92 11.04
CA ILE A 214 -14.39 -4.79 11.56
C ILE A 214 -15.40 -4.66 10.42
N ASP A 215 -16.52 -5.36 10.53
CA ASP A 215 -17.65 -5.23 9.60
C ASP A 215 -18.76 -4.41 10.25
N ILE A 216 -18.99 -3.22 9.70
CA ILE A 216 -19.93 -2.27 10.29
C ILE A 216 -21.32 -2.50 9.74
N SER A 217 -22.21 -2.88 10.65
CA SER A 217 -23.65 -2.86 10.41
C SER A 217 -24.25 -1.51 10.83
N LYS A 218 -25.49 -1.23 10.41
CA LYS A 218 -26.20 0.00 10.79
C LYS A 218 -26.34 0.19 12.31
N ASN A 219 -26.28 -0.90 13.08
CA ASN A 219 -26.44 -0.90 14.53
C ASN A 219 -25.10 -1.05 15.28
N TYR A 220 -23.97 -0.99 14.58
CA TYR A 220 -22.66 -1.15 15.19
C TYR A 220 -22.32 0.07 16.06
N ARG A 221 -22.14 -0.14 17.37
CA ARG A 221 -21.84 0.87 18.37
C ARG A 221 -20.64 0.45 19.20
N MET A 222 -20.41 1.19 20.29
CA MET A 222 -19.31 0.97 21.23
C MET A 222 -19.30 -0.43 21.85
N MET A 223 -20.47 -1.05 22.05
CA MET A 223 -20.55 -2.36 22.70
C MET A 223 -20.02 -3.45 21.78
N GLU A 224 -20.42 -3.44 20.52
CA GLU A 224 -19.97 -4.37 19.49
C GLU A 224 -18.46 -4.20 19.25
N PHE A 225 -17.97 -2.96 19.21
CA PHE A 225 -16.54 -2.71 19.07
C PHE A 225 -15.72 -3.26 20.25
N ARG A 226 -16.22 -3.16 21.48
CA ARG A 226 -15.56 -3.77 22.65
C ARG A 226 -15.52 -5.30 22.54
N GLU A 227 -16.57 -5.94 22.06
CA GLU A 227 -16.58 -7.39 21.83
C GLU A 227 -15.59 -7.81 20.74
N ASP A 228 -15.47 -7.04 19.66
CA ASP A 228 -14.47 -7.27 18.61
C ASP A 228 -13.04 -7.13 19.17
N LEU A 229 -12.80 -6.12 20.01
CA LEU A 229 -11.52 -5.95 20.71
C LEU A 229 -11.23 -7.10 21.68
N LYS A 230 -12.23 -7.63 22.40
CA LYS A 230 -12.04 -8.81 23.26
C LYS A 230 -11.58 -10.03 22.46
N ARG A 231 -12.20 -10.28 21.29
CA ARG A 231 -11.79 -11.38 20.39
C ARG A 231 -10.37 -11.19 19.87
N LEU A 232 -10.01 -9.95 19.54
CA LEU A 232 -8.67 -9.60 19.10
C LEU A 232 -7.63 -9.85 20.20
N TYR A 233 -7.87 -9.32 21.41
CA TYR A 233 -7.00 -9.51 22.58
C TYR A 233 -6.87 -10.98 22.98
N PHE A 234 -7.93 -11.77 22.87
CA PHE A 234 -7.87 -13.21 23.11
C PHE A 234 -6.96 -13.91 22.08
N THR A 235 -7.06 -13.52 20.81
CA THR A 235 -6.26 -14.11 19.72
C THR A 235 -4.78 -13.75 19.84
N THR A 236 -4.46 -12.49 20.13
CA THR A 236 -3.07 -12.02 20.21
C THR A 236 -2.41 -12.35 21.55
N GLY A 237 -3.15 -12.29 22.67
CA GLY A 237 -2.60 -12.49 24.01
C GLY A 237 -2.65 -13.94 24.51
N VAL A 238 -3.78 -14.64 24.30
CA VAL A 238 -3.95 -16.02 24.79
C VAL A 238 -3.41 -17.02 23.78
N LYS A 239 -3.81 -16.91 22.52
CA LYS A 239 -3.35 -17.83 21.45
C LYS A 239 -1.99 -17.48 20.87
N GLU A 240 -1.46 -16.29 21.16
CA GLU A 240 -0.16 -15.83 20.65
C GLU A 240 -0.09 -15.81 19.11
N ILE A 241 -1.18 -15.39 18.47
CA ILE A 241 -1.22 -15.25 17.01
C ILE A 241 -0.99 -13.79 16.63
N SER A 242 0.11 -13.52 15.92
CA SER A 242 0.40 -12.20 15.36
C SER A 242 -0.72 -11.74 14.43
N THR A 243 -1.32 -10.61 14.78
CA THR A 243 -2.53 -10.10 14.13
C THR A 243 -2.39 -8.63 13.78
N VAL A 244 -2.68 -8.30 12.52
CA VAL A 244 -2.79 -6.93 12.02
C VAL A 244 -4.26 -6.51 12.06
N PHE A 245 -4.58 -5.55 12.92
CA PHE A 245 -5.89 -4.91 12.96
C PHE A 245 -5.94 -3.74 11.98
N LEU A 246 -6.72 -3.91 10.90
CA LEU A 246 -6.91 -2.93 9.84
C LEU A 246 -8.22 -2.15 10.05
N MET A 247 -8.12 -0.83 10.22
CA MET A 247 -9.27 0.06 10.34
C MET A 247 -9.16 1.25 9.39
N THR A 248 -10.26 1.61 8.74
CA THR A 248 -10.33 2.77 7.84
C THR A 248 -11.18 3.91 8.38
N ASP A 249 -10.94 5.12 7.88
CA ASP A 249 -11.75 6.31 8.18
C ASP A 249 -13.26 6.11 8.05
N SER A 250 -13.72 5.41 6.99
CA SER A 250 -15.13 5.06 6.77
C SER A 250 -15.71 4.11 7.82
N GLN A 251 -14.84 3.43 8.58
CA GLN A 251 -15.22 2.50 9.63
C GLN A 251 -15.33 3.15 11.02
N ILE A 252 -15.00 4.42 11.13
CA ILE A 252 -15.10 5.15 12.40
C ILE A 252 -16.50 5.76 12.47
N ALA A 253 -17.45 4.96 12.96
CA ALA A 253 -18.84 5.37 13.16
C ALA A 253 -19.01 6.28 14.39
N ASP A 254 -18.18 6.06 15.42
CA ASP A 254 -18.15 6.81 16.67
C ASP A 254 -16.69 7.22 16.97
N GLU A 255 -16.46 8.49 17.31
CA GLU A 255 -15.13 9.00 17.65
C GLU A 255 -14.58 8.33 18.92
N GLY A 256 -15.43 7.79 19.79
CA GLY A 256 -14.97 7.00 20.94
C GLY A 256 -14.18 5.74 20.55
N PHE A 257 -14.29 5.25 19.31
CA PHE A 257 -13.44 4.14 18.84
C PHE A 257 -11.96 4.54 18.82
N LEU A 258 -11.66 5.79 18.42
CA LEU A 258 -10.30 6.31 18.39
C LEU A 258 -9.75 6.55 19.80
N GLU A 259 -10.60 6.84 20.79
CA GLU A 259 -10.18 6.91 22.19
C GLU A 259 -9.64 5.56 22.66
N LEU A 260 -10.36 4.47 22.40
CA LEU A 260 -9.90 3.12 22.75
C LEU A 260 -8.61 2.76 22.00
N ILE A 261 -8.54 3.03 20.70
CA ILE A 261 -7.33 2.76 19.89
C ILE A 261 -6.14 3.57 20.41
N ASN A 262 -6.34 4.83 20.79
CA ASN A 262 -5.32 5.69 21.38
C ASN A 262 -4.78 5.09 22.70
N SER A 263 -5.65 4.53 23.54
CA SER A 263 -5.24 3.79 24.74
C SER A 263 -4.46 2.53 24.41
N ILE A 264 -4.93 1.71 23.46
CA ILE A 264 -4.24 0.47 23.03
C ILE A 264 -2.82 0.77 22.53
N MET A 265 -2.64 1.77 21.68
CA MET A 265 -1.31 2.13 21.16
C MET A 265 -0.38 2.74 22.21
N SER A 266 -0.93 3.36 23.26
CA SER A 266 -0.14 4.04 24.30
C SER A 266 0.26 3.07 25.42
N THR A 267 -0.73 2.44 26.06
CA THR A 267 -0.55 1.60 27.24
C THR A 267 -0.70 0.11 26.93
N GLY A 268 -1.38 -0.25 25.84
CA GLY A 268 -1.79 -1.64 25.57
C GLY A 268 -3.04 -2.06 26.33
N GLU A 269 -3.62 -1.17 27.14
CA GLU A 269 -4.75 -1.47 28.01
C GLU A 269 -6.00 -0.72 27.61
N VAL A 270 -7.13 -1.41 27.71
CA VAL A 270 -8.46 -0.82 27.51
C VAL A 270 -9.22 -0.87 28.83
N THR A 271 -9.65 0.31 29.31
CA THR A 271 -10.35 0.42 30.58
C THR A 271 -11.67 -0.34 30.55
N LYS A 272 -11.87 -1.20 31.56
CA LYS A 272 -13.07 -2.03 31.73
C LYS A 272 -13.41 -2.84 30.47
N LEU A 273 -12.40 -3.42 29.79
CA LEU A 273 -12.63 -4.30 28.64
C LEU A 273 -13.30 -5.61 29.06
N TYR A 274 -12.74 -6.26 30.09
CA TYR A 274 -13.25 -7.52 30.62
C TYR A 274 -13.99 -7.31 31.94
N ARG A 275 -15.03 -8.12 32.16
CA ARG A 275 -15.62 -8.32 33.49
C ARG A 275 -14.71 -9.21 34.33
N ALA A 276 -14.88 -9.18 35.66
CA ALA A 276 -14.07 -9.98 36.56
C ALA A 276 -14.15 -11.50 36.25
N GLU A 277 -15.33 -11.99 35.87
CA GLU A 277 -15.56 -13.39 35.50
C GLU A 277 -14.84 -13.78 34.20
N GLU A 278 -14.97 -12.96 33.14
CA GLU A 278 -14.30 -13.18 31.84
C GLU A 278 -12.77 -13.17 32.00
N PHE A 279 -12.26 -12.30 32.87
CA PHE A 279 -10.83 -12.21 33.10
C PHE A 279 -10.27 -13.44 33.84
N GLU A 280 -11.06 -14.09 34.69
CA GLU A 280 -10.64 -15.32 35.38
C GLU A 280 -10.48 -16.49 34.40
N GLU A 281 -11.32 -16.57 33.36
CA GLU A 281 -11.19 -17.55 32.28
C GLU A 281 -9.91 -17.33 31.45
N ILE A 282 -9.58 -16.06 31.18
CA ILE A 282 -8.33 -15.68 30.51
C ILE A 282 -7.12 -16.08 31.36
N LYS A 283 -7.15 -15.81 32.68
CA LYS A 283 -6.06 -16.24 33.58
C LYS A 283 -5.87 -17.74 33.58
N LYS A 284 -6.95 -18.51 33.65
CA LYS A 284 -6.88 -19.98 33.60
C LYS A 284 -6.22 -20.46 32.32
N SER A 285 -6.55 -19.84 31.20
CA SER A 285 -5.98 -20.17 29.89
C SER A 285 -4.51 -19.76 29.74
N LEU A 286 -4.11 -18.67 30.39
CA LEU A 286 -2.73 -18.15 30.38
C LEU A 286 -1.81 -18.81 31.41
N TRP A 287 -2.36 -19.47 32.43
CA TRP A 287 -1.60 -19.97 33.57
C TRP A 287 -0.46 -20.90 33.16
N ASP A 288 -0.71 -21.81 32.22
CA ASP A 288 0.30 -22.75 31.73
C ASP A 288 1.41 -22.06 30.93
N ALA A 289 1.10 -20.98 30.22
CA ALA A 289 2.09 -20.17 29.51
C ALA A 289 2.90 -19.31 30.47
N ALA A 290 2.24 -18.67 31.44
CA ALA A 290 2.87 -17.83 32.46
C ALA A 290 3.84 -18.62 33.35
N ARG A 291 3.52 -19.87 33.72
CA ARG A 291 4.40 -20.71 34.53
C ARG A 291 5.70 -21.10 33.82
N LYS A 292 5.72 -21.12 32.49
CA LYS A 292 6.91 -21.43 31.70
C LYS A 292 7.90 -20.26 31.65
N ASP A 293 7.42 -19.03 31.85
CA ASP A 293 8.27 -17.84 31.85
C ASP A 293 8.76 -17.53 33.29
N PRO A 294 10.07 -17.65 33.57
CA PRO A 294 10.62 -17.42 34.91
C PRO A 294 10.52 -15.96 35.38
N LYS A 295 10.13 -15.02 34.52
CA LYS A 295 9.97 -13.59 34.85
C LYS A 295 8.58 -13.24 35.37
N VAL A 296 7.60 -14.14 35.27
CA VAL A 296 6.21 -13.85 35.61
C VAL A 296 5.93 -14.23 37.06
N GLY A 297 5.61 -13.23 37.89
CA GLY A 297 5.15 -13.45 39.26
C GLY A 297 3.77 -14.12 39.30
N THR A 298 3.43 -14.78 40.40
CA THR A 298 2.12 -15.43 40.60
C THR A 298 1.00 -14.47 41.01
N SER A 299 1.25 -13.16 41.05
CA SER A 299 0.25 -12.16 41.43
C SER A 299 -0.74 -11.88 40.30
N HIS A 300 -1.93 -11.40 40.67
CA HIS A 300 -2.98 -11.05 39.71
C HIS A 300 -2.53 -9.95 38.74
N GLU A 301 -1.83 -8.94 39.26
CA GLU A 301 -1.28 -7.84 38.47
C GLU A 301 -0.15 -8.31 37.55
N ALA A 302 0.70 -9.23 38.00
CA ALA A 302 1.78 -9.78 37.19
C ALA A 302 1.24 -10.56 35.98
N LEU A 303 0.19 -11.35 36.17
CA LEU A 303 -0.48 -12.07 35.07
C LEU A 303 -1.16 -11.12 34.07
N TYR A 304 -1.78 -10.05 34.56
CA TYR A 304 -2.39 -9.05 33.69
C TYR A 304 -1.32 -8.30 32.88
N ASN A 305 -0.22 -7.90 33.51
CA ASN A 305 0.91 -7.28 32.82
C ASN A 305 1.53 -8.22 31.78
N PHE A 306 1.68 -9.51 32.10
CA PHE A 306 2.14 -10.53 31.15
C PHE A 306 1.20 -10.65 29.94
N PHE A 307 -0.11 -10.70 30.18
CA PHE A 307 -1.11 -10.71 29.12
C PHE A 307 -1.03 -9.47 28.23
N THR A 308 -1.00 -8.28 28.84
CA THR A 308 -0.89 -7.01 28.14
C THR A 308 0.38 -6.95 27.31
N GLU A 309 1.51 -7.45 27.83
CA GLU A 309 2.77 -7.46 27.09
C GLU A 309 2.71 -8.36 25.85
N ARG A 310 2.16 -9.58 25.99
CA ARG A 310 1.92 -10.48 24.84
C ARG A 310 0.99 -9.86 23.81
N VAL A 311 -0.07 -9.19 24.25
CA VAL A 311 -0.96 -8.47 23.33
C VAL A 311 -0.19 -7.39 22.59
N ARG A 312 0.65 -6.59 23.27
CA ARG A 312 1.41 -5.51 22.65
C ARG A 312 2.48 -5.99 21.67
N GLU A 313 3.01 -7.20 21.88
CA GLU A 313 3.99 -7.81 20.98
C GLU A 313 3.33 -8.35 19.71
N ASN A 314 2.15 -8.98 19.83
CA ASN A 314 1.48 -9.64 18.71
C ASN A 314 0.39 -8.81 18.02
N LEU A 315 -0.05 -7.70 18.61
CA LEU A 315 -1.08 -6.83 18.03
C LEU A 315 -0.46 -5.63 17.31
N HIS A 316 -0.59 -5.63 15.99
CA HIS A 316 -0.23 -4.51 15.15
C HIS A 316 -1.50 -3.77 14.72
N ILE A 317 -1.49 -2.44 14.78
CA ILE A 317 -2.64 -1.62 14.42
C ILE A 317 -2.26 -0.82 13.19
N VAL A 318 -3.05 -0.94 12.14
CA VAL A 318 -2.86 -0.20 10.89
C VAL A 318 -4.10 0.62 10.60
N LEU A 319 -3.94 1.94 10.70
CA LEU A 319 -5.01 2.91 10.46
C LEU A 319 -4.85 3.51 9.08
N CYS A 320 -5.90 3.44 8.26
CA CYS A 320 -5.93 4.06 6.95
C CYS A 320 -6.84 5.29 6.96
N MET A 321 -6.26 6.49 6.89
CA MET A 321 -7.00 7.75 6.93
C MET A 321 -6.80 8.56 5.64
N SER A 322 -7.88 9.19 5.18
CA SER A 322 -7.79 10.19 4.11
C SER A 322 -7.33 11.53 4.67
N PRO A 323 -6.35 12.22 4.05
CA PRO A 323 -5.96 13.57 4.46
C PRO A 323 -6.99 14.64 4.04
N VAL A 324 -8.04 14.25 3.31
CA VAL A 324 -9.06 15.14 2.79
C VAL A 324 -10.01 15.59 3.91
N GLY A 325 -10.24 16.90 3.97
CA GLY A 325 -11.12 17.53 4.96
C GLY A 325 -10.46 17.81 6.31
N ASP A 326 -11.21 18.41 7.22
CA ASP A 326 -10.67 18.86 8.51
C ASP A 326 -10.76 17.80 9.62
N ILE A 327 -11.59 16.77 9.42
CA ILE A 327 -11.80 15.67 10.39
C ILE A 327 -10.48 14.96 10.69
N PHE A 328 -9.68 14.67 9.65
CA PHE A 328 -8.37 14.05 9.82
C PHE A 328 -7.46 14.86 10.76
N ARG A 329 -7.35 16.16 10.51
CA ARG A 329 -6.51 17.06 11.32
C ARG A 329 -7.05 17.20 12.75
N ALA A 330 -8.38 17.22 12.91
CA ALA A 330 -9.02 17.25 14.22
C ALA A 330 -8.67 15.99 15.03
N ARG A 331 -8.77 14.80 14.41
CA ARG A 331 -8.41 13.52 15.03
C ARG A 331 -6.95 13.47 15.46
N LEU A 332 -6.01 13.93 14.63
CA LEU A 332 -4.59 13.97 15.00
C LEU A 332 -4.31 14.88 16.20
N ARG A 333 -5.03 16.00 16.34
CA ARG A 333 -4.90 16.89 17.51
C ARG A 333 -5.54 16.30 18.76
N GLN A 334 -6.67 15.62 18.62
CA GLN A 334 -7.41 15.03 19.73
C GLN A 334 -6.74 13.77 20.29
N TYR A 335 -6.11 12.97 19.41
CA TYR A 335 -5.53 11.68 19.75
C TYR A 335 -4.02 11.63 19.39
N PRO A 336 -3.13 12.17 20.25
CA PRO A 336 -1.70 12.30 19.95
C PRO A 336 -0.96 10.95 19.85
N ALA A 337 -1.52 9.85 20.35
CA ALA A 337 -0.94 8.53 20.14
C ALA A 337 -0.95 8.11 18.67
N LEU A 338 -1.87 8.65 17.86
CA LEU A 338 -1.91 8.40 16.42
C LEU A 338 -0.63 8.87 15.72
N VAL A 339 -0.01 9.95 16.20
CA VAL A 339 1.24 10.47 15.61
C VAL A 339 2.45 9.91 16.34
N SER A 340 2.41 9.82 17.67
CA SER A 340 3.57 9.44 18.46
C SER A 340 3.82 7.93 18.50
N CYS A 341 2.78 7.10 18.50
CA CYS A 341 2.90 5.64 18.61
C CYS A 341 2.92 4.92 17.27
N THR A 342 2.49 5.56 16.17
CA THR A 342 2.51 4.95 14.84
C THR A 342 3.69 5.43 14.02
N THR A 343 4.09 4.64 13.03
CA THR A 343 4.93 5.11 11.93
C THR A 343 4.01 5.57 10.80
N ILE A 344 4.17 6.84 10.42
CA ILE A 344 3.33 7.46 9.40
C ILE A 344 3.92 7.14 8.03
N ASN A 345 3.09 6.59 7.15
CA ASN A 345 3.42 6.36 5.75
C ASN A 345 2.47 7.18 4.87
N TRP A 346 2.98 8.25 4.28
CA TRP A 346 2.25 9.14 3.38
C TRP A 346 2.39 8.67 1.93
N LEU A 347 1.32 8.08 1.40
CA LEU A 347 1.31 7.61 0.02
C LEU A 347 1.20 8.79 -0.94
N THR A 348 2.06 8.81 -1.93
CA THR A 348 1.99 9.77 -3.03
C THR A 348 0.89 9.40 -4.01
N ASP A 349 0.53 10.40 -4.81
CA ASP A 349 -0.25 10.15 -6.02
C ASP A 349 0.51 9.23 -6.98
N TRP A 350 -0.24 8.52 -7.82
CA TRP A 350 0.35 7.62 -8.81
C TRP A 350 1.11 8.41 -9.86
N THR A 351 2.35 7.99 -10.12
CA THR A 351 3.17 8.54 -11.20
C THR A 351 2.59 8.19 -12.56
N GLN A 352 3.07 8.87 -13.60
CA GLN A 352 2.65 8.57 -14.96
C GLN A 352 2.99 7.12 -15.37
N GLU A 353 4.10 6.59 -14.86
CA GLU A 353 4.54 5.21 -15.08
C GLU A 353 3.59 4.22 -14.40
N ALA A 354 3.23 4.46 -13.13
CA ALA A 354 2.23 3.65 -12.43
C ALA A 354 0.88 3.64 -13.15
N LEU A 355 0.41 4.81 -13.60
CA LEU A 355 -0.83 4.92 -14.39
C LEU A 355 -0.75 4.10 -15.68
N LEU A 356 0.37 4.15 -16.38
CA LEU A 356 0.59 3.40 -17.62
C LEU A 356 0.59 1.89 -17.37
N GLU A 357 1.31 1.39 -16.36
CA GLU A 357 1.30 -0.04 -16.00
C GLU A 357 -0.12 -0.54 -15.67
N VAL A 358 -0.87 0.26 -14.90
CA VAL A 358 -2.26 -0.04 -14.58
C VAL A 358 -3.12 -0.12 -15.84
N ALA A 359 -3.06 0.88 -16.72
CA ALA A 359 -3.82 0.85 -17.97
C ALA A 359 -3.44 -0.35 -18.85
N LEU A 360 -2.16 -0.70 -18.97
CA LEU A 360 -1.72 -1.86 -19.74
C LEU A 360 -2.32 -3.16 -19.19
N LYS A 361 -2.26 -3.38 -17.86
CA LYS A 361 -2.85 -4.58 -17.24
C LYS A 361 -4.36 -4.65 -17.47
N PHE A 362 -5.07 -3.53 -17.35
CA PHE A 362 -6.52 -3.49 -17.56
C PHE A 362 -6.95 -3.63 -19.02
N LEU A 363 -6.09 -3.29 -19.98
CA LEU A 363 -6.36 -3.39 -21.43
C LEU A 363 -5.84 -4.70 -22.06
N ALA A 364 -5.11 -5.54 -21.31
CA ALA A 364 -4.48 -6.76 -21.83
C ALA A 364 -5.49 -7.77 -22.42
N ASP A 365 -6.72 -7.80 -21.91
CA ASP A 365 -7.81 -8.67 -22.38
C ASP A 365 -8.66 -8.04 -23.51
N VAL A 366 -8.33 -6.82 -23.96
CA VAL A 366 -9.07 -6.12 -25.00
C VAL A 366 -8.40 -6.29 -26.34
N ASP A 367 -9.02 -7.04 -27.25
CA ASP A 367 -8.61 -7.06 -28.65
C ASP A 367 -8.90 -5.68 -29.27
N MET A 368 -7.86 -4.88 -29.54
CA MET A 368 -7.98 -3.53 -30.09
C MET A 368 -8.09 -3.56 -31.62
N LEU A 369 -7.64 -4.62 -32.26
CA LEU A 369 -7.70 -4.81 -33.71
C LEU A 369 -9.03 -5.36 -34.21
N GLN A 370 -9.86 -5.92 -33.33
CA GLN A 370 -11.19 -6.39 -33.69
C GLN A 370 -12.04 -5.30 -34.35
N THR A 371 -12.44 -5.53 -35.60
CA THR A 371 -13.37 -4.68 -36.36
C THR A 371 -14.74 -5.35 -36.53
N SER A 372 -15.72 -4.61 -37.06
CA SER A 372 -17.05 -5.14 -37.38
C SER A 372 -17.04 -6.24 -38.45
N GLN A 373 -15.96 -6.36 -39.23
CA GLN A 373 -15.80 -7.38 -40.28
C GLN A 373 -14.90 -8.54 -39.86
N GLY A 374 -14.43 -8.57 -38.62
CA GLY A 374 -13.41 -9.51 -38.14
C GLY A 374 -12.07 -8.83 -37.89
N ARG A 375 -11.00 -9.62 -37.73
CA ARG A 375 -9.64 -9.06 -37.66
C ARG A 375 -9.17 -8.66 -39.07
N PRO A 376 -8.30 -7.65 -39.19
CA PRO A 376 -7.67 -7.31 -40.46
C PRO A 376 -6.92 -8.52 -41.04
N ASP A 377 -6.91 -8.65 -42.37
CA ASP A 377 -6.18 -9.70 -43.07
C ASP A 377 -4.67 -9.34 -43.09
N LEU A 378 -4.01 -9.61 -41.97
CA LEU A 378 -2.59 -9.36 -41.69
C LEU A 378 -1.96 -10.65 -41.16
N SER A 379 -0.64 -10.78 -41.28
CA SER A 379 0.07 -11.90 -40.63
C SER A 379 -0.10 -11.86 -39.11
N GLU A 380 0.00 -13.01 -38.44
CA GLU A 380 -0.14 -13.09 -36.97
C GLU A 380 0.85 -12.17 -36.25
N GLU A 381 2.11 -12.14 -36.69
CA GLU A 381 3.14 -11.25 -36.15
C GLU A 381 2.78 -9.76 -36.31
N GLU A 382 2.25 -9.34 -37.46
CA GLU A 382 1.84 -7.95 -37.68
C GLU A 382 0.62 -7.57 -36.83
N GLN A 383 -0.28 -8.52 -36.58
CA GLN A 383 -1.42 -8.30 -35.68
C GLN A 383 -0.95 -8.13 -34.24
N GLU A 384 -0.04 -8.97 -33.74
CA GLU A 384 0.49 -8.84 -32.38
C GLU A 384 1.20 -7.49 -32.18
N ILE A 385 2.08 -7.10 -33.10
CA ILE A 385 2.79 -5.81 -33.01
C ILE A 385 1.82 -4.63 -33.04
N LYS A 386 0.85 -4.62 -33.97
CA LYS A 386 -0.14 -3.53 -34.04
C LYS A 386 -1.04 -3.48 -32.82
N GLN A 387 -1.42 -4.63 -32.28
CA GLN A 387 -2.21 -4.75 -31.07
C GLN A 387 -1.46 -4.13 -29.88
N GLU A 388 -0.21 -4.52 -29.65
CA GLU A 388 0.63 -3.99 -28.58
C GLU A 388 0.84 -2.48 -28.72
N MET A 389 1.19 -2.00 -29.92
CA MET A 389 1.36 -0.57 -30.18
C MET A 389 0.08 0.23 -29.90
N THR A 390 -1.08 -0.30 -30.31
CA THR A 390 -2.37 0.37 -30.11
C THR A 390 -2.75 0.40 -28.63
N VAL A 391 -2.58 -0.71 -27.92
CA VAL A 391 -2.81 -0.79 -26.48
C VAL A 391 -1.92 0.20 -25.74
N MET A 392 -0.63 0.27 -26.09
CA MET A 392 0.33 1.20 -25.49
C MET A 392 -0.05 2.66 -25.77
N ALA A 393 -0.46 3.00 -26.99
CA ALA A 393 -0.91 4.34 -27.33
C ALA A 393 -2.14 4.76 -26.51
N VAL A 394 -3.14 3.88 -26.38
CA VAL A 394 -4.35 4.15 -25.59
C VAL A 394 -4.04 4.26 -24.09
N ALA A 395 -3.18 3.39 -23.55
CA ALA A 395 -2.72 3.49 -22.17
C ALA A 395 -2.01 4.83 -21.89
N LYS A 396 -1.15 5.27 -22.82
CA LYS A 396 -0.47 6.57 -22.73
C LYS A 396 -1.46 7.74 -22.76
N ILE A 397 -2.50 7.67 -23.60
CA ILE A 397 -3.58 8.67 -23.61
C ILE A 397 -4.28 8.72 -22.25
N PHE A 398 -4.62 7.58 -21.65
CA PHE A 398 -5.26 7.55 -20.33
C PHE A 398 -4.38 8.18 -19.24
N SER A 399 -3.10 7.84 -19.19
CA SER A 399 -2.16 8.44 -18.24
C SER A 399 -2.10 9.98 -18.40
N THR A 400 -2.04 10.45 -19.65
CA THR A 400 -1.96 11.89 -19.98
C THR A 400 -3.22 12.63 -19.59
N ILE A 401 -4.40 12.05 -19.86
CA ILE A 401 -5.70 12.60 -19.44
C ILE A 401 -5.71 12.74 -17.91
N HIS A 402 -5.33 11.71 -17.16
CA HIS A 402 -5.34 11.78 -15.70
C HIS A 402 -4.44 12.88 -15.14
N VAL A 403 -3.19 12.97 -15.62
CA VAL A 403 -2.23 14.02 -15.21
C VAL A 403 -2.75 15.41 -15.57
N SER A 404 -3.36 15.58 -16.76
CA SER A 404 -3.96 16.87 -17.13
C SER A 404 -5.11 17.26 -16.20
N VAL A 405 -5.99 16.32 -15.82
CA VAL A 405 -7.11 16.58 -14.91
C VAL A 405 -6.60 16.96 -13.51
N GLN A 406 -5.50 16.38 -13.05
CA GLN A 406 -4.84 16.80 -11.80
C GLN A 406 -4.37 18.27 -11.89
N ALA A 407 -3.69 18.64 -12.97
CA ALA A 407 -3.24 20.03 -13.19
C ALA A 407 -4.41 21.03 -13.26
N TYR A 408 -5.48 20.69 -13.99
CA TYR A 408 -6.68 21.53 -14.06
C TYR A 408 -7.43 21.60 -12.72
N SER A 409 -7.38 20.56 -11.90
CA SER A 409 -8.01 20.58 -10.56
C SER A 409 -7.30 21.55 -9.62
N LEU A 410 -5.97 21.68 -9.74
CA LEU A 410 -5.20 22.72 -9.01
C LEU A 410 -5.55 24.12 -9.50
N LEU A 411 -5.73 24.31 -10.82
CA LEU A 411 -6.15 25.59 -11.39
C LEU A 411 -7.56 25.98 -10.92
N LEU A 412 -8.49 25.03 -10.92
CA LEU A 412 -9.87 25.21 -10.43
C LEU A 412 -9.89 25.66 -8.97
N LEU A 413 -9.05 25.07 -8.13
CA LEU A 413 -8.91 25.51 -6.74
C LEU A 413 -8.35 26.94 -6.66
N LYS A 414 -7.36 27.26 -7.48
CA LYS A 414 -6.74 28.59 -7.49
C LYS A 414 -7.73 29.68 -7.87
N GLU A 415 -8.48 29.48 -8.96
CA GLU A 415 -9.36 30.46 -9.59
C GLU A 415 -10.77 30.50 -8.97
N LEU A 416 -11.40 29.34 -8.77
CA LEU A 416 -12.80 29.24 -8.35
C LEU A 416 -12.98 28.86 -6.88
N LYS A 417 -11.88 28.60 -6.15
CA LYS A 417 -11.90 28.12 -4.75
C LYS A 417 -12.76 26.86 -4.55
N ARG A 418 -12.90 26.05 -5.60
CA ARG A 418 -13.62 24.78 -5.58
C ARG A 418 -12.63 23.62 -5.60
N ASN A 419 -12.77 22.73 -4.63
CA ASN A 419 -11.96 21.52 -4.56
C ASN A 419 -12.52 20.47 -5.53
N ASN A 420 -11.65 19.90 -6.37
CA ASN A 420 -11.93 18.70 -7.12
C ASN A 420 -10.86 17.66 -6.78
N TYR A 421 -11.27 16.50 -6.27
CA TYR A 421 -10.34 15.45 -5.87
C TYR A 421 -10.22 14.42 -6.97
N VAL A 422 -9.03 14.36 -7.56
CA VAL A 422 -8.68 13.33 -8.54
C VAL A 422 -8.16 12.12 -7.78
N THR A 423 -8.82 10.97 -7.94
CA THR A 423 -8.48 9.75 -7.20
C THR A 423 -8.08 8.62 -8.15
N PRO A 424 -7.26 7.66 -7.71
CA PRO A 424 -7.00 6.44 -8.48
C PRO A 424 -8.27 5.65 -8.81
N SER A 425 -9.29 5.68 -7.95
CA SER A 425 -10.60 5.07 -8.27
C SER A 425 -11.23 5.67 -9.52
N ASN A 426 -11.17 7.00 -9.69
CA ASN A 426 -11.70 7.67 -10.87
C ASN A 426 -10.94 7.22 -12.14
N TYR A 427 -9.63 6.97 -12.02
CA TYR A 427 -8.83 6.45 -13.13
C TYR A 427 -9.22 5.03 -13.51
N LEU A 428 -9.31 4.13 -12.53
CA LEU A 428 -9.75 2.75 -12.75
C LEU A 428 -11.15 2.69 -13.37
N GLU A 429 -12.06 3.53 -12.88
CA GLU A 429 -13.40 3.64 -13.43
C GLU A 429 -13.39 4.15 -14.88
N MET A 430 -12.55 5.14 -15.21
CA MET A 430 -12.39 5.62 -16.59
C MET A 430 -11.94 4.49 -17.53
N VAL A 431 -10.93 3.71 -17.14
CA VAL A 431 -10.42 2.59 -17.96
C VAL A 431 -11.50 1.52 -18.13
N GLN A 432 -12.20 1.14 -17.06
CA GLN A 432 -13.29 0.16 -17.12
C GLN A 432 -14.47 0.66 -17.97
N ARG A 433 -14.86 1.94 -17.83
CA ARG A 433 -15.91 2.55 -18.64
C ARG A 433 -15.54 2.59 -20.10
N TYR A 434 -14.29 2.88 -20.44
CA TYR A 434 -13.81 2.81 -21.81
C TYR A 434 -14.00 1.41 -22.41
N LYS A 435 -13.58 0.35 -21.69
CA LYS A 435 -13.76 -1.05 -22.14
C LYS A 435 -15.21 -1.37 -22.42
N LYS A 436 -16.10 -1.02 -21.49
CA LYS A 436 -17.55 -1.25 -21.63
C LYS A 436 -18.11 -0.47 -22.83
N MET A 437 -17.74 0.80 -22.96
CA MET A 437 -18.22 1.65 -24.04
C MET A 437 -17.73 1.16 -25.41
N LEU A 438 -16.46 0.73 -25.51
CA LEU A 438 -15.89 0.16 -26.72
C LEU A 438 -16.67 -1.09 -27.16
N ALA A 439 -16.94 -2.01 -26.22
CA ALA A 439 -17.72 -3.21 -26.50
C ALA A 439 -19.14 -2.88 -26.99
N THR A 440 -19.84 -1.97 -26.30
CA THR A 440 -21.19 -1.52 -26.71
C THR A 440 -21.16 -0.89 -28.11
N LYS A 441 -20.21 0.01 -28.38
CA LYS A 441 -20.11 0.70 -29.67
C LYS A 441 -19.74 -0.25 -30.81
N ARG A 442 -18.92 -1.27 -30.55
CA ARG A 442 -18.64 -2.33 -31.53
C ARG A 442 -19.90 -3.10 -31.91
N ILE A 443 -20.74 -3.47 -30.93
CA ILE A 443 -22.01 -4.16 -31.17
C ILE A 443 -22.98 -3.27 -31.97
N GLU A 444 -23.12 -2.00 -31.58
CA GLU A 444 -23.97 -1.03 -32.30
C GLU A 444 -23.54 -0.88 -33.77
N LEU A 445 -22.24 -0.70 -34.02
CA LEU A 445 -21.69 -0.56 -35.37
C LEU A 445 -21.79 -1.85 -36.18
N ALA A 446 -21.54 -3.02 -35.57
CA ALA A 446 -21.70 -4.31 -36.23
C ALA A 446 -23.16 -4.57 -36.62
N SER A 447 -24.11 -4.23 -35.76
CA SER A 447 -25.55 -4.32 -36.06
C SER A 447 -25.95 -3.41 -37.22
N ALA A 448 -25.47 -2.15 -37.22
CA ALA A 448 -25.71 -1.22 -38.32
C ALA A 448 -25.10 -1.70 -39.64
N ALA A 449 -23.87 -2.22 -39.61
CA ALA A 449 -23.18 -2.77 -40.76
C ALA A 449 -23.91 -4.01 -41.33
N ASN A 450 -24.35 -4.93 -40.46
CA ASN A 450 -25.11 -6.11 -40.87
C ASN A 450 -26.46 -5.75 -41.48
N LYS A 451 -27.13 -4.72 -40.96
CA LYS A 451 -28.37 -4.21 -41.53
C LYS A 451 -28.16 -3.63 -42.93
N LEU A 452 -27.08 -2.89 -43.15
CA LEU A 452 -26.71 -2.39 -44.47
C LEU A 452 -26.36 -3.53 -45.43
N ARG A 453 -25.59 -4.52 -44.96
CA ARG A 453 -25.21 -5.70 -45.76
C ARG A 453 -26.43 -6.49 -46.22
N GLY A 454 -27.34 -6.83 -45.29
CA GLY A 454 -28.59 -7.50 -45.66
C GLY A 454 -29.52 -6.64 -46.54
N GLY A 455 -29.38 -5.31 -46.53
CA GLY A 455 -30.04 -4.42 -47.47
C GLY A 455 -29.44 -4.50 -48.87
N LEU A 456 -28.11 -4.49 -48.97
CA LEU A 456 -27.35 -4.67 -50.22
C LEU A 456 -27.61 -6.04 -50.83
N ASP A 457 -27.54 -7.12 -50.05
CA ASP A 457 -27.79 -8.50 -50.52
C ASP A 457 -29.18 -8.61 -51.18
N ARG A 458 -30.20 -7.95 -50.62
CA ARG A 458 -31.54 -7.91 -51.21
C ARG A 458 -31.60 -7.11 -52.50
N ILE A 459 -30.84 -6.03 -52.61
CA ILE A 459 -30.77 -5.21 -53.83
C ILE A 459 -30.07 -6.01 -54.93
N ASP A 460 -28.97 -6.70 -54.62
CA ASP A 460 -28.24 -7.55 -55.55
C ASP A 460 -29.09 -8.74 -56.00
N ASP A 461 -29.75 -9.45 -55.07
CA ASP A 461 -30.71 -10.51 -55.39
C ASP A 461 -31.84 -10.03 -56.33
N THR A 462 -32.33 -8.80 -56.11
CA THR A 462 -33.39 -8.23 -56.94
C THR A 462 -32.85 -7.87 -58.33
N LYS A 463 -31.63 -7.32 -58.39
CA LYS A 463 -30.95 -7.00 -59.64
C LYS A 463 -30.70 -8.25 -60.48
N ASP A 464 -30.25 -9.35 -59.86
CA ASP A 464 -29.99 -10.62 -60.53
C ASP A 464 -31.28 -11.30 -61.01
N LYS A 465 -32.38 -11.20 -60.24
CA LYS A 465 -33.69 -11.66 -60.69
C LYS A 465 -34.22 -10.85 -61.87
N VAL A 466 -34.06 -9.53 -61.84
CA VAL A 466 -34.49 -8.64 -62.93
C VAL A 466 -33.65 -8.86 -64.19
N SER A 467 -32.34 -9.04 -64.06
CA SER A 467 -31.47 -9.35 -65.21
C SER A 467 -31.82 -10.69 -65.84
N GLY A 468 -32.08 -11.73 -65.03
CA GLY A 468 -32.58 -13.02 -65.50
C GLY A 468 -33.92 -12.92 -66.22
N LEU A 469 -34.89 -12.22 -65.65
CA LEU A 469 -36.20 -11.98 -66.30
C LEU A 469 -36.09 -11.20 -67.61
N THR A 470 -35.14 -10.27 -67.69
CA THR A 470 -34.90 -9.48 -68.93
C THR A 470 -34.28 -10.37 -70.01
N ALA A 471 -33.33 -11.24 -69.66
CA ALA A 471 -32.77 -12.23 -70.58
C ALA A 471 -33.83 -13.23 -71.08
N ASP A 472 -34.68 -13.76 -70.19
CA ASP A 472 -35.78 -14.65 -70.55
C ASP A 472 -36.81 -13.98 -71.49
N LEU A 473 -37.07 -12.67 -71.28
CA LEU A 473 -37.96 -11.87 -72.14
C LEU A 473 -37.35 -11.61 -73.52
N GLU A 474 -36.05 -11.34 -73.60
CA GLU A 474 -35.34 -11.18 -74.87
C GLU A 474 -35.27 -12.49 -75.65
N GLU A 475 -35.13 -13.63 -74.96
CA GLU A 475 -35.11 -14.96 -75.59
C GLU A 475 -36.49 -15.38 -76.11
N LYS A 476 -37.58 -15.03 -75.39
CA LYS A 476 -38.97 -15.27 -75.85
C LYS A 476 -39.45 -14.35 -76.98
N ASN A 477 -38.81 -13.22 -77.18
CA ASN A 477 -39.15 -12.27 -78.25
C ASN A 477 -38.33 -12.49 -79.55
N LYS A 478 -37.40 -13.46 -79.55
CA LYS A 478 -36.82 -14.05 -80.77
C LYS A 478 -37.65 -15.23 -81.23
#